data_AF-A0A644ZXB2-F1
#
_entry.id   AF-A0A644ZXB2-F1
#
_cell.length_a   1.000
_cell.length_b   1.000
_cell.length_c   1.000
_cell.angle_alpha   90.00
_cell.angle_beta   90.00
_cell.angle_gamma   90.00
#
_symmetry.space_group_name_H-M   'P 1'
#
loop_
_entity.id
_entity.type
_entity.pdbx_description
1 polymer ?
#
loop_
_entity_poly.entity_id
_entity_poly.type
_entity_poly.pdbx_seq_one_letter_code
_entity_poly.pdbx_strand_id
1 'polypeptide(L)'
;MHGDKRINLNACAGVAIIKSTYPFSKAYALAEDLCNNAKKRIIEDYGENDKDFSLIDWHIDQGELMESIGDIRRINYISEDNKKLYIRPLYINNGEKWNNYSNFKDAVRNISKLEIDGSNIARNKLKQLHTVLRSGENDTKLFLKSNKIENYFSRLENTIGENCFYKDNCMYYDAPEALDLFIDLDGEGVK
;
A
#
# COMPACT_ATOMS: atom_id res chain seq x y z
N MET A 1 35.77 30.32 4.72
CA MET A 1 35.21 29.16 4.00
C MET A 1 34.21 28.47 4.91
N HIS A 2 32.93 28.85 4.85
CA HIS A 2 31.86 28.02 5.42
C HIS A 2 31.66 26.89 4.41
N GLY A 3 32.10 25.67 4.76
CA GLY A 3 31.83 24.50 3.92
C GLY A 3 30.33 24.29 3.80
N ASP A 4 29.84 24.08 2.58
CA ASP A 4 28.45 23.73 2.30
C ASP A 4 28.07 22.48 3.10
N LYS A 5 27.45 22.70 4.25
CA LYS A 5 26.92 21.62 5.09
C LYS A 5 25.64 21.15 4.40
N ARG A 6 25.70 20.00 3.71
CA ARG A 6 24.51 19.36 3.17
C ARG A 6 23.64 18.88 4.32
N ILE A 7 22.46 19.46 4.45
CA ILE A 7 21.43 19.04 5.41
C ILE A 7 20.51 18.07 4.67
N ASN A 8 20.32 16.87 5.21
CA ASN A 8 19.31 15.95 4.71
C ASN A 8 17.94 16.42 5.22
N LEU A 9 17.05 16.74 4.29
CA LEU A 9 15.67 17.10 4.58
C LEU A 9 14.77 15.90 4.30
N ASN A 10 13.84 15.64 5.20
CA ASN A 10 12.77 14.67 4.99
C ASN A 10 11.42 15.38 4.89
N ALA A 11 10.46 14.68 4.30
CA ALA A 11 9.09 15.15 4.23
C ALA A 11 8.09 14.00 4.37
N CYS A 12 7.00 14.25 5.08
CA CYS A 12 5.81 13.42 5.03
C CYS A 12 4.81 13.99 4.03
N ALA A 13 4.14 13.11 3.30
CA ALA A 13 3.08 13.47 2.35
C ALA A 13 1.81 12.65 2.59
N GLY A 14 0.67 13.26 2.31
CA GLY A 14 -0.63 12.62 2.29
C GLY A 14 -1.34 12.89 0.96
N VAL A 15 -1.85 11.85 0.32
CA VAL A 15 -2.48 11.93 -1.01
C VAL A 15 -3.90 11.40 -0.97
N ALA A 16 -4.88 12.29 -1.11
CA ALA A 16 -6.28 11.93 -1.31
C ALA A 16 -6.57 11.82 -2.82
N ILE A 17 -7.00 10.65 -3.27
CA ILE A 17 -7.42 10.40 -4.65
C ILE A 17 -8.95 10.37 -4.67
N ILE A 18 -9.56 11.34 -5.32
CA ILE A 18 -11.00 11.63 -5.23
C ILE A 18 -11.62 11.87 -6.60
N LYS A 19 -12.94 11.69 -6.70
CA LYS A 19 -13.71 12.12 -7.88
C LYS A 19 -13.71 13.64 -7.98
N SER A 20 -13.72 14.18 -9.20
CA SER A 20 -13.68 15.64 -9.45
C SER A 20 -14.83 16.43 -8.81
N THR A 21 -15.97 15.79 -8.54
CA THR A 21 -17.12 16.39 -7.87
C THR A 21 -17.05 16.35 -6.34
N TYR A 22 -16.03 15.72 -5.77
CA TYR A 22 -15.87 15.60 -4.32
C TYR A 22 -15.50 16.97 -3.71
N PRO A 23 -16.09 17.38 -2.59
CA PRO A 23 -15.83 18.69 -2.01
C PRO A 23 -14.34 18.89 -1.69
N PHE A 24 -13.74 19.95 -2.24
CA PHE A 24 -12.30 20.23 -2.09
C PHE A 24 -11.87 20.33 -0.62
N SER A 25 -12.67 20.96 0.25
CA SER A 25 -12.35 21.06 1.68
C SER A 25 -12.23 19.70 2.36
N LYS A 26 -13.10 18.74 2.00
CA LYS A 26 -13.02 17.37 2.51
C LYS A 26 -11.81 16.63 1.95
N ALA A 27 -11.49 16.81 0.67
CA ALA A 27 -10.32 16.19 0.06
C ALA A 27 -9.02 16.70 0.69
N TYR A 28 -8.95 18.00 0.98
CA TYR A 28 -7.83 18.62 1.68
C TYR A 28 -7.68 18.08 3.10
N ALA A 29 -8.78 18.00 3.87
CA ALA A 29 -8.77 17.44 5.21
C ALA A 29 -8.29 15.97 5.21
N LEU A 30 -8.77 15.16 4.27
CA LEU A 30 -8.32 13.78 4.09
C LEU A 30 -6.82 13.70 3.77
N ALA A 31 -6.31 14.56 2.89
CA ALA A 31 -4.88 14.62 2.58
C ALA A 31 -4.03 15.02 3.80
N GLU A 32 -4.51 15.96 4.63
CA GLU A 32 -3.84 16.31 5.90
C GLU A 32 -3.84 15.15 6.89
N ASP A 33 -4.95 14.45 7.06
CA ASP A 33 -5.04 13.29 7.94
C ASP A 33 -4.09 12.17 7.52
N LEU A 34 -3.97 11.92 6.21
CA LEU A 34 -3.00 10.98 5.64
C LEU A 34 -1.55 11.43 5.91
N CYS A 35 -1.25 12.71 5.72
CA CYS A 35 0.08 13.25 6.04
C CYS A 35 0.39 13.10 7.55
N ASN A 36 -0.61 13.31 8.40
CA ASN A 36 -0.48 13.12 9.84
C ASN A 36 -0.28 11.64 10.21
N ASN A 37 -0.88 10.69 9.50
CA ASN A 37 -0.57 9.26 9.69
C ASN A 37 0.90 8.95 9.38
N ALA A 38 1.45 9.51 8.30
CA ALA A 38 2.85 9.37 7.95
C ALA A 38 3.78 9.92 9.06
N LYS A 39 3.49 11.11 9.60
CA LYS A 39 4.23 11.67 10.74
C LYS A 39 4.12 10.80 11.99
N LYS A 40 2.90 10.36 12.34
CA LYS A 40 2.66 9.50 13.51
C LYS A 40 3.40 8.17 13.40
N ARG A 41 3.48 7.58 12.20
CA ARG A 41 4.22 6.34 11.95
C ARG A 41 5.70 6.46 12.36
N ILE A 42 6.36 7.59 12.08
CA ILE A 42 7.75 7.82 12.49
C ILE A 42 7.86 7.80 14.02
N ILE A 43 6.98 8.53 14.71
CA ILE A 43 6.95 8.60 16.18
C ILE A 43 6.66 7.21 16.79
N GLU A 44 5.72 6.46 16.22
CA GLU A 44 5.40 5.10 16.69
C GLU A 44 6.57 4.12 16.51
N ASP A 45 7.32 4.24 15.41
CA ASP A 45 8.42 3.33 15.09
C ASP A 45 9.75 3.69 15.79
N TYR A 46 9.97 4.98 16.09
CA TYR A 46 11.27 5.48 16.55
C TYR A 46 11.20 6.32 17.84
N GLY A 47 10.03 6.65 18.36
CA GLY A 47 9.87 7.51 19.54
C GLY A 47 10.42 8.93 19.32
N GLU A 48 10.97 9.53 20.38
CA GLU A 48 11.59 10.86 20.35
C GLU A 48 13.07 10.83 19.87
N ASN A 49 13.50 9.74 19.25
CA ASN A 49 14.86 9.68 18.68
C ASN A 49 15.01 10.69 17.54
N ASP A 50 16.25 11.16 17.31
CA ASP A 50 16.61 12.11 16.24
C ASP A 50 16.62 11.44 14.84
N LYS A 51 15.78 10.42 14.64
CA LYS A 51 15.59 9.73 13.36
C LYS A 51 14.40 10.32 12.66
N ASP A 52 14.63 10.77 11.44
CA ASP A 52 13.61 11.37 10.59
C ASP A 52 13.68 10.74 9.20
N PHE A 53 12.51 10.52 8.60
CA PHE A 53 12.36 9.78 7.35
C PHE A 53 11.25 10.38 6.51
N SER A 54 11.36 10.20 5.20
CA SER A 54 10.31 10.60 4.27
C SER A 54 9.29 9.47 4.12
N LEU A 55 8.01 9.79 4.33
CA LEU A 55 6.91 8.84 4.24
C LEU A 55 5.78 9.40 3.39
N ILE A 56 5.04 8.51 2.74
CA ILE A 56 3.81 8.85 2.02
C ILE A 56 2.65 7.97 2.50
N ASP A 57 1.50 8.58 2.73
CA ASP A 57 0.24 7.86 2.91
C ASP A 57 -0.75 8.30 1.85
N TRP A 58 -1.66 7.40 1.45
CA TRP A 58 -2.70 7.73 0.48
C TRP A 58 -4.02 7.04 0.78
N HIS A 59 -5.06 7.50 0.11
CA HIS A 59 -6.36 6.84 0.10
C HIS A 59 -7.11 7.17 -1.20
N ILE A 60 -7.77 6.16 -1.77
CA ILE A 60 -8.67 6.31 -2.91
C ILE A 60 -10.09 6.32 -2.36
N ASP A 61 -10.76 7.47 -2.42
CA ASP A 61 -12.14 7.63 -2.00
C ASP A 61 -13.06 6.91 -3.00
N GLN A 62 -13.85 5.96 -2.49
CA GLN A 62 -14.82 5.19 -3.26
C GLN A 62 -16.26 5.69 -3.02
N GLY A 63 -16.43 6.83 -2.34
CA GLY A 63 -17.70 7.40 -1.93
C GLY A 63 -18.13 7.01 -0.52
N GLU A 64 -17.18 6.65 0.35
CA GLU A 64 -17.43 6.46 1.77
C GLU A 64 -18.03 7.71 2.41
N LEU A 65 -19.06 7.54 3.25
CA LEU A 65 -19.70 8.64 3.98
C LEU A 65 -19.01 8.98 5.32
N MET A 66 -17.81 8.44 5.56
CA MET A 66 -17.10 8.58 6.83
C MET A 66 -16.27 9.86 6.90
N GLU A 67 -16.13 10.39 8.11
CA GLU A 67 -15.45 11.69 8.31
C GLU A 67 -13.92 11.56 8.47
N SER A 68 -13.41 10.43 8.96
CA SER A 68 -11.97 10.26 9.19
C SER A 68 -11.38 9.03 8.48
N ILE A 69 -10.13 9.14 8.03
CA ILE A 69 -9.38 8.01 7.45
C ILE A 69 -9.21 6.84 8.44
N GLY A 70 -9.15 7.14 9.75
CA GLY A 70 -9.06 6.12 10.79
C GLY A 70 -10.31 5.24 10.84
N ASP A 71 -11.50 5.84 10.71
CA ASP A 71 -12.77 5.11 10.66
C ASP A 71 -12.90 4.30 9.38
N ILE A 72 -12.55 4.90 8.23
CA ILE A 72 -12.54 4.21 6.94
C ILE A 72 -11.66 2.96 7.02
N ARG A 73 -10.43 3.08 7.54
CA ARG A 73 -9.53 1.92 7.64
C ARG A 73 -10.01 0.87 8.63
N ARG A 74 -10.59 1.28 9.75
CA ARG A 74 -11.11 0.35 10.76
C ARG A 74 -12.28 -0.48 10.24
N ILE A 75 -13.10 0.08 9.35
CA ILE A 75 -14.33 -0.57 8.88
C ILE A 75 -14.12 -1.25 7.53
N ASN A 76 -13.45 -0.57 6.59
CA ASN A 76 -13.33 -1.03 5.21
C ASN A 76 -12.01 -1.74 4.89
N TYR A 77 -11.01 -1.63 5.76
CA TYR A 77 -9.67 -2.20 5.54
C TYR A 77 -9.27 -3.22 6.61
N ILE A 78 -10.25 -4.00 7.05
CA ILE A 78 -10.05 -5.18 7.91
C ILE A 78 -10.65 -6.39 7.19
N SER A 79 -9.90 -7.49 7.10
CA SER A 79 -10.39 -8.76 6.57
C SER A 79 -11.30 -9.49 7.54
N GLU A 80 -12.01 -10.50 7.05
CA GLU A 80 -12.87 -11.37 7.86
C GLU A 80 -12.10 -12.08 8.99
N ASP A 81 -10.81 -12.36 8.80
CA ASP A 81 -9.90 -12.91 9.81
C ASP A 81 -9.09 -11.85 10.59
N ASN A 82 -9.57 -10.60 10.60
CA ASN A 82 -9.05 -9.47 11.39
C ASN A 82 -7.61 -9.01 11.04
N LYS A 83 -7.20 -9.18 9.78
CA LYS A 83 -5.95 -8.62 9.24
C LYS A 83 -6.20 -7.24 8.64
N LYS A 84 -5.24 -6.34 8.78
CA LYS A 84 -5.26 -5.02 8.14
C LYS A 84 -5.00 -5.16 6.66
N LEU A 85 -5.81 -4.51 5.83
CA LEU A 85 -5.77 -4.62 4.38
C LEU A 85 -4.98 -3.48 3.72
N TYR A 86 -3.82 -3.13 4.25
CA TYR A 86 -2.97 -2.08 3.67
C TYR A 86 -1.57 -2.13 4.28
N ILE A 87 -0.60 -1.56 3.56
CA ILE A 87 0.80 -1.42 4.02
C ILE A 87 1.17 0.03 4.34
N ARG A 88 0.46 0.99 3.76
CA ARG A 88 0.65 2.44 3.96
C ARG A 88 0.43 2.89 5.42
N PRO A 89 1.08 3.97 5.92
CA PRO A 89 2.05 4.82 5.25
C PRO A 89 3.34 4.10 4.87
N LEU A 90 3.91 4.47 3.72
CA LEU A 90 5.13 3.88 3.17
C LEU A 90 6.36 4.73 3.41
N TYR A 91 7.43 4.08 3.85
CA TYR A 91 8.76 4.66 3.88
C TYR A 91 9.31 4.83 2.46
N ILE A 92 9.80 6.03 2.15
CA ILE A 92 10.44 6.35 0.87
C ILE A 92 11.95 6.11 0.93
N ASN A 93 12.60 6.54 2.02
CA ASN A 93 14.05 6.54 2.18
C ASN A 93 14.54 5.64 3.33
N ASN A 94 13.76 4.64 3.71
CA ASN A 94 14.11 3.68 4.74
C ASN A 94 13.75 2.25 4.32
N GLY A 95 14.71 1.59 3.67
CA GLY A 95 14.52 0.23 3.16
C GLY A 95 14.45 -0.84 4.26
N GLU A 96 14.92 -0.58 5.49
CA GLU A 96 14.89 -1.55 6.59
C GLU A 96 13.46 -1.88 7.03
N LYS A 97 12.51 -0.97 6.82
CA LYS A 97 11.10 -1.16 7.12
C LYS A 97 10.43 -1.89 5.95
N TRP A 98 9.65 -2.92 6.24
CA TRP A 98 8.94 -3.70 5.22
C TRP A 98 7.81 -2.91 4.53
N ASN A 99 7.19 -1.95 5.22
CA ASN A 99 6.21 -1.04 4.64
C ASN A 99 6.91 0.12 3.93
N ASN A 100 7.66 -0.18 2.86
CA ASN A 100 8.37 0.80 2.07
C ASN A 100 7.84 0.86 0.62
N TYR A 101 8.18 1.93 -0.08
CA TYR A 101 7.72 2.16 -1.45
C TYR A 101 8.24 1.12 -2.45
N SER A 102 9.45 0.58 -2.26
CA SER A 102 9.97 -0.48 -3.13
C SER A 102 9.12 -1.75 -3.05
N ASN A 103 8.79 -2.19 -1.83
CA ASN A 103 7.92 -3.34 -1.60
C ASN A 103 6.51 -3.15 -2.18
N PHE A 104 5.96 -1.93 -2.12
CA PHE A 104 4.72 -1.61 -2.82
C PHE A 104 4.86 -1.73 -4.34
N LYS A 105 5.92 -1.17 -4.93
CA LYS A 105 6.19 -1.32 -6.37
C LYS A 105 6.33 -2.77 -6.77
N ASP A 106 7.01 -3.57 -5.96
CA ASP A 106 7.17 -5.00 -6.21
C ASP A 106 5.84 -5.74 -6.12
N ALA A 107 4.99 -5.41 -5.14
CA ALA A 107 3.62 -5.95 -5.07
C ALA A 107 2.80 -5.62 -6.33
N VAL A 108 2.85 -4.36 -6.81
CA VAL A 108 2.18 -3.95 -8.06
C VAL A 108 2.75 -4.69 -9.26
N ARG A 109 4.07 -4.80 -9.39
CA ARG A 109 4.73 -5.52 -10.49
C ARG A 109 4.40 -7.00 -10.49
N ASN A 110 4.41 -7.62 -9.32
CA ASN A 110 4.04 -9.02 -9.13
C ASN A 110 2.62 -9.29 -9.62
N ILE A 111 1.68 -8.39 -9.30
CA ILE A 111 0.30 -8.47 -9.80
C ILE A 111 0.21 -8.18 -11.30
N SER A 112 0.96 -7.20 -11.80
CA SER A 112 0.94 -6.81 -13.23
C SER A 112 1.51 -7.89 -14.13
N LYS A 113 2.51 -8.63 -13.65
CA LYS A 113 3.17 -9.75 -14.34
C LYS A 113 2.43 -11.08 -14.18
N LEU A 114 1.29 -11.12 -13.48
CA LEU A 114 0.48 -12.33 -13.37
C LEU A 114 0.00 -12.73 -14.77
N GLU A 115 0.65 -13.75 -15.33
CA GLU A 115 0.20 -14.43 -16.53
C GLU A 115 -0.43 -15.77 -16.15
N ILE A 116 -1.64 -16.02 -16.67
CA ILE A 116 -2.34 -17.30 -16.54
C ILE A 116 -2.54 -17.83 -17.95
N ASP A 117 -2.07 -19.05 -18.21
CA ASP A 117 -2.13 -19.72 -19.51
C ASP A 117 -1.53 -18.89 -20.67
N GLY A 118 -0.47 -18.11 -20.39
CA GLY A 118 0.23 -17.28 -21.38
C GLY A 118 -0.49 -15.98 -21.75
N SER A 119 -1.46 -15.54 -20.93
CA SER A 119 -2.17 -14.27 -21.12
C SER A 119 -2.14 -13.43 -19.84
N ASN A 120 -2.04 -12.11 -19.99
CA ASN A 120 -2.14 -11.16 -18.88
C ASN A 120 -3.43 -11.39 -18.09
N ILE A 121 -3.33 -11.25 -16.77
CA ILE A 121 -4.45 -11.49 -15.86
C ILE A 121 -5.69 -10.69 -16.28
N ALA A 122 -6.80 -11.41 -16.50
CA ALA A 122 -8.07 -10.76 -16.77
C ALA A 122 -8.50 -9.89 -15.58
N ARG A 123 -9.07 -8.71 -15.84
CA ARG A 123 -9.61 -7.81 -14.79
C ARG A 123 -10.55 -8.53 -13.80
N ASN A 124 -11.31 -9.52 -14.28
CA ASN A 124 -12.19 -10.32 -13.42
C ASN A 124 -11.41 -11.12 -12.37
N LYS A 125 -10.19 -11.58 -12.68
CA LYS A 125 -9.34 -12.32 -11.76
C LYS A 125 -8.67 -11.40 -10.74
N LEU A 126 -8.30 -10.18 -11.13
CA LEU A 126 -7.86 -9.14 -10.20
C LEU A 126 -8.96 -8.78 -9.20
N LYS A 127 -10.22 -8.67 -9.66
CA LYS A 127 -11.37 -8.50 -8.77
C LYS A 127 -11.54 -9.68 -7.81
N GLN A 128 -11.38 -10.92 -8.30
CA GLN A 128 -11.42 -12.11 -7.43
C GLN A 128 -10.29 -12.10 -6.40
N LEU A 129 -9.07 -11.71 -6.79
CA LEU A 129 -7.94 -11.57 -5.87
C LEU A 129 -8.27 -10.53 -4.79
N HIS A 130 -8.75 -9.35 -5.19
CA HIS A 130 -9.14 -8.31 -4.24
C HIS A 130 -10.21 -8.80 -3.25
N THR A 131 -11.20 -9.57 -3.72
CA THR A 131 -12.19 -10.21 -2.84
C THR A 131 -11.57 -11.23 -1.89
N VAL A 132 -10.72 -12.15 -2.37
CA VAL A 132 -10.16 -13.18 -1.48
C VAL A 132 -9.19 -12.62 -0.45
N LEU A 133 -8.47 -11.54 -0.77
CA LEU A 133 -7.65 -10.83 0.21
C LEU A 133 -8.52 -10.28 1.36
N ARG A 134 -9.78 -9.86 1.09
CA ARG A 134 -10.72 -9.45 2.14
C ARG A 134 -11.18 -10.61 3.02
N SER A 135 -11.24 -11.84 2.50
CA SER A 135 -11.59 -13.01 3.31
C SER A 135 -10.46 -13.42 4.26
N GLY A 136 -9.20 -13.10 3.91
CA GLY A 136 -8.07 -13.24 4.83
C GLY A 136 -6.96 -14.15 4.35
N GLU A 137 -6.03 -14.48 5.26
CA GLU A 137 -4.78 -15.17 4.95
C GLU A 137 -5.00 -16.61 4.48
N ASN A 138 -5.86 -17.36 5.17
CA ASN A 138 -6.12 -18.77 4.86
C ASN A 138 -6.81 -18.94 3.50
N ASP A 139 -7.85 -18.15 3.24
CA ASP A 139 -8.59 -18.21 1.99
C ASP A 139 -7.74 -17.74 0.81
N THR A 140 -6.92 -16.70 1.03
CA THR A 140 -5.93 -16.26 0.05
C THR A 140 -4.97 -17.40 -0.29
N LYS A 141 -4.40 -18.07 0.71
CA LYS A 141 -3.49 -19.21 0.49
C LYS A 141 -4.14 -20.34 -0.32
N LEU A 142 -5.39 -20.69 -0.02
CA LEU A 142 -6.15 -21.70 -0.78
C LEU A 142 -6.40 -21.26 -2.23
N PHE A 143 -6.72 -19.99 -2.43
CA PHE A 143 -6.93 -19.41 -3.76
C PHE A 143 -5.64 -19.41 -4.59
N LEU A 144 -4.51 -18.98 -4.03
CA LEU A 144 -3.24 -18.97 -4.74
C LEU A 144 -2.83 -20.38 -5.19
N LYS A 145 -2.99 -21.38 -4.30
CA LYS A 145 -2.73 -22.81 -4.57
C LYS A 145 -3.61 -23.38 -5.66
N SER A 146 -4.92 -23.22 -5.52
CA SER A 146 -5.90 -23.79 -6.46
C SER A 146 -5.74 -23.20 -7.87
N ASN A 147 -5.28 -21.96 -7.97
CA ASN A 147 -5.01 -21.29 -9.23
C ASN A 147 -3.56 -21.41 -9.71
N LYS A 148 -2.66 -22.06 -8.94
CA LYS A 148 -1.23 -22.24 -9.26
C LYS A 148 -0.48 -20.93 -9.53
N ILE A 149 -0.84 -19.86 -8.81
CA ILE A 149 -0.26 -18.51 -8.95
C ILE A 149 0.60 -18.09 -7.76
N GLU A 150 0.90 -19.00 -6.83
CA GLU A 150 1.69 -18.72 -5.62
C GLU A 150 3.04 -18.07 -5.92
N ASN A 151 3.71 -18.51 -6.99
CA ASN A 151 5.04 -18.04 -7.38
C ASN A 151 5.10 -16.54 -7.74
N TYR A 152 3.96 -15.93 -8.06
CA TYR A 152 3.90 -14.50 -8.36
C TYR A 152 3.79 -13.64 -7.11
N PHE A 153 3.35 -14.19 -5.99
CA PHE A 153 3.21 -13.46 -4.73
C PHE A 153 4.42 -13.70 -3.85
N SER A 154 5.58 -13.39 -4.40
CA SER A 154 6.86 -13.57 -3.74
C SER A 154 6.91 -12.82 -2.42
N ARG A 155 7.79 -13.30 -1.53
CA ARG A 155 8.16 -12.61 -0.31
C ARG A 155 8.71 -11.23 -0.66
N LEU A 156 8.18 -10.19 -0.01
CA LEU A 156 8.69 -8.83 -0.11
C LEU A 156 9.91 -8.66 0.81
N GLU A 157 10.78 -7.69 0.53
CA GLU A 157 11.98 -7.47 1.34
C GLU A 157 11.63 -7.20 2.81
N ASN A 158 12.45 -7.71 3.74
CA ASN A 158 12.27 -7.52 5.20
C ASN A 158 10.97 -8.11 5.79
N THR A 159 10.26 -8.96 5.05
CA THR A 159 9.10 -9.73 5.54
C THR A 159 9.48 -11.18 5.81
N ILE A 160 8.61 -12.03 6.35
CA ILE A 160 8.79 -13.49 6.39
C ILE A 160 7.49 -14.17 5.95
N GLY A 161 7.59 -15.37 5.38
CA GLY A 161 6.44 -16.15 4.93
C GLY A 161 6.15 -16.00 3.44
N GLU A 162 5.22 -16.83 2.99
CA GLU A 162 4.61 -16.85 1.66
C GLU A 162 3.12 -16.57 1.88
N ASN A 163 2.37 -16.14 0.85
CA ASN A 163 0.90 -15.92 0.86
C ASN A 163 0.39 -14.48 1.11
N CYS A 164 1.05 -13.43 0.62
CA CYS A 164 0.54 -12.04 0.65
C CYS A 164 0.41 -11.35 2.02
N PHE A 165 0.41 -12.07 3.14
CA PHE A 165 0.27 -11.51 4.48
C PHE A 165 1.59 -11.57 5.25
N TYR A 166 1.84 -10.55 6.08
CA TYR A 166 2.96 -10.52 7.02
C TYR A 166 2.51 -9.88 8.33
N LYS A 167 2.73 -10.60 9.43
CA LYS A 167 2.17 -10.28 10.75
C LYS A 167 0.64 -10.14 10.66
N ASP A 168 0.11 -8.97 10.94
CA ASP A 168 -1.32 -8.67 10.88
C ASP A 168 -1.70 -7.77 9.70
N ASN A 169 -0.86 -7.68 8.66
CA ASN A 169 -1.14 -6.86 7.48
C ASN A 169 -1.10 -7.68 6.19
N CYS A 170 -2.01 -7.37 5.29
CA CYS A 170 -1.96 -7.78 3.90
C CYS A 170 -0.98 -6.88 3.14
N MET A 171 0.07 -7.48 2.59
CA MET A 171 1.11 -6.76 1.88
C MET A 171 0.71 -6.33 0.46
N TYR A 172 -0.27 -7.03 -0.12
CA TYR A 172 -0.62 -6.89 -1.53
C TYR A 172 -1.92 -6.12 -1.74
N TYR A 173 -2.68 -5.77 -0.71
CA TYR A 173 -4.02 -5.20 -0.88
C TYR A 173 -4.03 -3.81 -1.53
N ASP A 174 -3.01 -2.98 -1.25
CA ASP A 174 -2.85 -1.66 -1.86
C ASP A 174 -2.59 -1.74 -3.37
N ALA A 175 -1.99 -2.83 -3.85
CA ALA A 175 -1.60 -2.99 -5.25
C ALA A 175 -2.77 -3.10 -6.24
N PRO A 176 -3.76 -4.01 -6.08
CA PRO A 176 -4.92 -4.07 -6.96
C PRO A 176 -5.83 -2.83 -6.83
N GLU A 177 -5.83 -2.14 -5.68
CA GLU A 177 -6.53 -0.84 -5.54
C GLU A 177 -5.89 0.25 -6.39
N ALA A 178 -4.56 0.33 -6.38
CA ALA A 178 -3.81 1.37 -7.07
C ALA A 178 -3.52 1.05 -8.54
N LEU A 179 -3.68 -0.21 -8.98
CA LEU A 179 -3.20 -0.69 -10.28
C LEU A 179 -3.66 0.15 -11.46
N ASP A 180 -4.93 0.54 -11.50
CA ASP A 180 -5.50 1.35 -12.60
C ASP A 180 -5.02 2.82 -12.59
N LEU A 181 -4.43 3.27 -11.47
CA LEU A 181 -3.97 4.65 -11.26
C LEU A 181 -2.45 4.77 -11.20
N PHE A 182 -1.75 3.64 -11.07
CA PHE A 182 -0.32 3.59 -10.85
C PHE A 182 0.44 3.55 -12.18
N ILE A 183 1.35 4.50 -12.36
CA ILE A 183 2.25 4.58 -13.51
C ILE A 183 3.67 4.52 -12.95
N ASP A 184 4.41 3.45 -13.27
CA ASP A 184 5.83 3.35 -12.92
C ASP A 184 6.64 4.23 -13.87
N LEU A 185 7.42 5.16 -13.31
CA LEU A 185 8.24 6.11 -14.06
C LEU A 185 9.71 5.65 -14.20
N ASP A 186 10.12 4.63 -13.42
CA ASP A 186 11.52 4.17 -13.35
C ASP A 186 11.82 2.99 -14.31
N GLY A 187 10.84 2.54 -15.12
CA GLY A 187 10.99 1.43 -16.06
C GLY A 187 9.77 1.29 -16.98
N GLU A 188 9.99 0.78 -18.19
CA GLU A 188 9.03 0.64 -19.30
C GLU A 188 7.57 0.57 -18.85
N GLY A 189 6.81 1.62 -19.21
CA GLY A 189 5.44 1.80 -18.75
C GLY A 189 4.64 0.51 -18.84
N VAL A 190 3.90 0.23 -17.76
CA VAL A 190 2.91 -0.85 -17.71
C VAL A 190 2.00 -0.69 -18.94
N LYS A 191 2.19 -1.54 -19.94
CA LYS A 191 1.31 -1.70 -21.09
C LYS A 191 0.39 -2.88 -20.87
#